data_AF-A0A090R6X0-F1
#
_entry.id   AF-A0A090R6X0-F1
#
_cell.length_a   1.000
_cell.length_b   1.000
_cell.length_c   1.000
_cell.angle_alpha   90.00
_cell.angle_beta   90.00
_cell.angle_gamma   90.00
#
_symmetry.space_group_name_H-M   'P 1'
#
loop_
_entity.id
_entity.type
_entity.pdbx_description
1 polymer ?
#
loop_
_entity_poly.entity_id
_entity_poly.type
_entity_poly.pdbx_seq_one_letter_code
_entity_poly.pdbx_strand_id
1 'polypeptide(L)'
;MCTVYSFTGASILASIIFSLLLFLSIDEDPVMQILFGGLAIIFELGKFFAWYEFGERRARRNYTGAISAFAFYAVLAAISIGGSVGGINSATNQAQSHVNVQQSKINSYNMQIAAIDNQIALNNEAAEKYIQMERIATGVTRIQRENDKLRQQQLDLAAERDSLPVVSQGSVIGLIDSLAKSMNVETQTAQLGLVVFLSVLLDFFAAFFVGLIGEELRFRNQFRRMHPFTIDAYTTEAKQPELLTHTSSQPTTHYETHVEDVTPEPEPEPEAPKSLYEQAIDALSANQVNCTKRAVTRYLKVSSEEVDELFSRFMEEGIVSKKPNNHYQWHGVAAK
;
A
#
# COMPACT_ATOMS: atom_id res chain seq x y z
N MET A 1 15.42 9.71 5.83
CA MET A 1 14.99 8.47 6.50
C MET A 1 13.75 8.76 7.34
N CYS A 2 13.85 9.39 8.52
CA CYS A 2 12.68 9.70 9.37
C CYS A 2 11.60 10.53 8.65
N THR A 3 12.01 11.55 7.88
CA THR A 3 11.09 12.41 7.12
C THR A 3 10.21 11.66 6.13
N VAL A 4 10.78 10.75 5.32
CA VAL A 4 10.03 9.98 4.31
C VAL A 4 9.02 9.06 4.99
N TYR A 5 9.44 8.30 6.01
CA TYR A 5 8.51 7.43 6.75
C TYR A 5 7.40 8.22 7.46
N SER A 6 7.70 9.40 8.00
CA SER A 6 6.70 10.29 8.61
C SER A 6 5.72 10.85 7.57
N PHE A 7 6.20 11.29 6.40
CA PHE A 7 5.33 11.79 5.33
C PHE A 7 4.46 10.68 4.74
N THR A 8 5.00 9.48 4.53
CA THR A 8 4.21 8.35 4.03
C THR A 8 3.17 7.91 5.06
N GLY A 9 3.55 7.82 6.33
CA GLY A 9 2.62 7.54 7.42
C GLY A 9 1.51 8.58 7.50
N ALA A 10 1.85 9.87 7.42
CA ALA A 10 0.88 10.96 7.41
C ALA A 10 -0.07 10.89 6.20
N SER A 11 0.44 10.56 5.00
CA SER A 11 -0.37 10.42 3.79
C SER A 11 -1.34 9.25 3.87
N ILE A 12 -0.90 8.10 4.39
CA ILE A 12 -1.76 6.93 4.60
C ILE A 12 -2.82 7.24 5.65
N LEU A 13 -2.42 7.87 6.77
CA LEU A 13 -3.33 8.22 7.86
C LEU A 13 -4.37 9.26 7.40
N ALA A 14 -3.97 10.26 6.60
CA ALA A 14 -4.88 11.21 5.98
C ALA A 14 -5.89 10.52 5.05
N SER A 15 -5.44 9.56 4.23
CA SER A 15 -6.33 8.75 3.37
C SER A 15 -7.34 7.95 4.20
N ILE A 16 -6.88 7.33 5.29
CA ILE A 16 -7.73 6.55 6.21
C ILE A 16 -8.75 7.44 6.90
N ILE A 17 -8.34 8.59 7.45
CA ILE A 17 -9.26 9.54 8.10
C ILE A 17 -10.30 10.03 7.10
N PHE A 18 -9.88 10.40 5.90
CA PHE A 18 -10.80 10.88 4.88
C PHE A 18 -11.82 9.80 4.50
N SER A 19 -11.36 8.58 4.23
CA SER A 19 -12.24 7.44 3.95
C SER A 19 -13.20 7.15 5.12
N LEU A 20 -12.71 7.19 6.36
CA LEU A 20 -13.53 7.04 7.57
C LEU A 20 -14.64 8.10 7.63
N LEU A 21 -14.28 9.38 7.50
CA LEU A 21 -15.26 10.48 7.56
C LEU A 21 -16.37 10.30 6.53
N LEU A 22 -16.04 9.77 5.35
CA LEU A 22 -17.02 9.56 4.30
C LEU A 22 -17.90 8.33 4.55
N PHE A 23 -17.33 7.22 5.01
CA PHE A 23 -18.13 6.03 5.34
C PHE A 23 -18.99 6.24 6.61
N LEU A 24 -18.48 6.98 7.59
CA LEU A 24 -19.25 7.42 8.77
C LEU A 24 -20.43 8.31 8.39
N SER A 25 -20.33 9.03 7.28
CA SER A 25 -21.38 9.90 6.79
C SER A 25 -22.50 9.17 6.04
N ILE A 26 -22.37 7.87 5.78
CA ILE A 26 -23.39 7.10 5.04
C ILE A 26 -24.64 6.90 5.90
N ASP A 27 -24.46 6.62 7.19
CA ASP A 27 -25.53 6.22 8.10
C ASP A 27 -25.35 6.87 9.48
N GLU A 28 -26.46 7.12 10.17
CA GLU A 28 -26.48 7.68 11.53
C GLU A 28 -26.49 6.60 12.61
N ASP A 29 -26.83 5.35 12.27
CA ASP A 29 -26.83 4.26 13.24
C ASP A 29 -25.39 3.98 13.73
N PRO A 30 -25.11 4.11 15.05
CA PRO A 30 -23.78 3.88 15.60
C PRO A 30 -23.25 2.48 15.31
N VAL A 31 -24.11 1.46 15.19
CA VAL A 31 -23.68 0.09 14.83
C VAL A 31 -23.19 0.04 13.39
N MET A 32 -23.93 0.66 12.47
CA MET A 32 -23.59 0.71 11.06
C MET A 32 -22.34 1.57 10.81
N GLN A 33 -22.19 2.68 11.55
CA GLN A 33 -20.99 3.52 11.53
C GLN A 33 -19.73 2.76 11.94
N ILE A 34 -19.80 1.93 12.97
CA ILE A 34 -18.66 1.08 13.39
C ILE A 34 -18.33 0.05 12.31
N LEU A 35 -19.35 -0.61 11.76
CA LEU A 35 -19.19 -1.60 10.69
C LEU A 35 -18.56 -0.97 9.44
N PHE A 36 -19.15 0.10 8.92
CA PHE A 36 -18.66 0.80 7.75
C PHE A 36 -17.30 1.47 7.97
N GLY A 37 -17.07 2.05 9.15
CA GLY A 37 -15.78 2.63 9.52
C GLY A 37 -14.67 1.57 9.59
N GLY A 38 -14.94 0.41 10.19
CA GLY A 38 -14.00 -0.71 10.20
C GLY A 38 -13.70 -1.23 8.80
N LEU A 39 -14.73 -1.34 7.97
CA LEU A 39 -14.63 -1.77 6.58
C LEU A 39 -13.84 -0.77 5.73
N ALA A 40 -14.01 0.53 5.97
CA ALA A 40 -13.23 1.60 5.32
C ALA A 40 -11.73 1.48 5.65
N ILE A 41 -11.36 1.21 6.90
CA ILE A 41 -9.96 0.98 7.30
C ILE A 41 -9.40 -0.24 6.56
N ILE A 42 -10.14 -1.35 6.54
CA ILE A 42 -9.71 -2.58 5.86
C ILE A 42 -9.51 -2.34 4.36
N PHE A 43 -10.40 -1.61 3.71
CA PHE A 43 -10.27 -1.27 2.30
C PHE A 43 -9.08 -0.36 2.02
N GLU A 44 -8.86 0.67 2.83
CA GLU A 44 -7.69 1.55 2.66
C GLU A 44 -6.37 0.79 2.85
N LEU A 45 -6.25 -0.02 3.91
CA LEU A 45 -5.06 -0.86 4.12
C LEU A 45 -4.89 -1.89 2.99
N GLY A 46 -5.99 -2.46 2.51
CA GLY A 46 -6.02 -3.40 1.39
C GLY A 46 -5.50 -2.76 0.09
N LYS A 47 -5.87 -1.50 -0.20
CA LYS A 47 -5.35 -0.76 -1.36
C LYS A 47 -3.83 -0.61 -1.29
N PHE A 48 -3.31 -0.15 -0.16
CA PHE A 48 -1.86 0.06 -0.02
C PHE A 48 -1.08 -1.23 -0.08
N PHE A 49 -1.61 -2.31 0.51
CA PHE A 49 -1.02 -3.64 0.41
C PHE A 49 -0.99 -4.14 -1.04
N ALA A 50 -2.12 -4.02 -1.76
CA ALA A 50 -2.22 -4.42 -3.16
C ALA A 50 -1.25 -3.62 -4.06
N TRP A 51 -1.09 -2.33 -3.81
CA TRP A 51 -0.16 -1.47 -4.52
C TRP A 51 1.32 -1.82 -4.23
N TYR A 52 1.64 -2.09 -2.96
CA TYR A 52 2.96 -2.59 -2.58
C TYR A 52 3.29 -3.91 -3.28
N GLU A 53 2.35 -4.86 -3.27
CA GLU A 53 2.52 -6.16 -3.91
C GLU A 53 2.64 -6.06 -5.43
N PHE A 54 1.90 -5.14 -6.05
CA PHE A 54 2.06 -4.79 -7.46
C PHE A 54 3.50 -4.37 -7.77
N GLY A 55 4.07 -3.48 -6.95
CA GLY A 55 5.47 -3.03 -7.06
C GLY A 55 6.46 -4.18 -6.92
N GLU A 56 6.23 -5.09 -5.98
CA GLU A 56 7.08 -6.26 -5.75
C GLU A 56 7.03 -7.26 -6.91
N ARG A 57 5.83 -7.61 -7.37
CA ARG A 57 5.63 -8.55 -8.48
C ARG A 57 6.17 -7.99 -9.81
N ARG A 58 6.02 -6.68 -10.04
CA ARG A 58 6.63 -5.98 -11.18
C ARG A 58 8.15 -6.03 -11.13
N ALA A 59 8.76 -5.82 -9.95
CA ALA A 59 10.20 -5.90 -9.77
C ALA A 59 10.77 -7.31 -10.04
N ARG A 60 10.02 -8.36 -9.71
CA ARG A 60 10.35 -9.76 -10.01
C ARG A 60 10.08 -10.16 -11.48
N ARG A 61 9.65 -9.23 -12.35
CA ARG A 61 9.20 -9.47 -13.74
C ARG A 61 8.03 -10.45 -13.86
N ASN A 62 7.27 -10.67 -12.79
CA ASN A 62 6.05 -11.47 -12.84
C ASN A 62 4.86 -10.57 -13.23
N TYR A 63 4.70 -10.36 -14.53
CA TYR A 63 3.68 -9.45 -15.06
C TYR A 63 2.25 -9.96 -14.88
N THR A 64 2.02 -11.27 -14.93
CA THR A 64 0.67 -11.84 -14.72
C THR A 64 0.20 -11.62 -13.29
N GLY A 65 1.09 -11.83 -12.31
CA GLY A 65 0.83 -11.50 -10.91
C GLY A 65 0.72 -10.00 -10.65
N ALA A 66 1.46 -9.16 -11.38
CA ALA A 66 1.34 -7.72 -11.25
C ALA A 66 -0.02 -7.23 -11.75
N ILE A 67 -0.50 -7.71 -12.90
CA ILE A 67 -1.81 -7.33 -13.44
C ILE A 67 -2.94 -7.72 -12.47
N SER A 68 -2.88 -8.90 -11.84
CA SER A 68 -3.90 -9.31 -10.86
C SER A 68 -3.89 -8.44 -9.60
N ALA A 69 -2.71 -8.07 -9.09
CA ALA A 69 -2.59 -7.15 -7.95
C ALA A 69 -3.11 -5.74 -8.31
N PHE A 70 -2.82 -5.26 -9.51
CA PHE A 70 -3.36 -3.99 -10.01
C PHE A 70 -4.88 -4.01 -10.17
N ALA A 71 -5.44 -5.10 -10.71
CA ALA A 71 -6.88 -5.27 -10.82
C ALA A 71 -7.56 -5.26 -9.44
N PHE A 72 -6.97 -5.93 -8.45
CA PHE A 72 -7.47 -5.91 -7.08
C PHE A 72 -7.40 -4.50 -6.46
N TYR A 73 -6.30 -3.78 -6.65
CA TYR A 73 -6.19 -2.37 -6.26
C TYR A 73 -7.27 -1.50 -6.93
N ALA A 74 -7.50 -1.66 -8.23
CA ALA A 74 -8.49 -0.89 -8.98
C ALA A 74 -9.92 -1.14 -8.46
N VAL A 75 -10.27 -2.38 -8.12
CA VAL A 75 -11.57 -2.71 -7.52
C VAL A 75 -11.73 -2.04 -6.15
N LEU A 76 -10.72 -2.12 -5.29
CA LEU A 76 -10.77 -1.47 -3.98
C LEU A 76 -10.83 0.07 -4.09
N ALA A 77 -10.11 0.66 -5.03
CA ALA A 77 -10.17 2.08 -5.33
C ALA A 77 -11.57 2.50 -5.81
N ALA A 78 -12.17 1.73 -6.72
CA ALA A 78 -13.52 1.99 -7.20
C ALA A 78 -14.56 1.91 -6.08
N ILE A 79 -14.45 0.93 -5.18
CA ILE A 79 -15.34 0.80 -4.01
C ILE A 79 -15.13 1.97 -3.03
N SER A 80 -13.88 2.37 -2.76
CA SER A 80 -13.58 3.50 -1.87
C SER A 80 -14.15 4.83 -2.42
N ILE A 81 -14.01 5.06 -3.73
CA ILE A 81 -14.61 6.22 -4.41
C ILE A 81 -16.16 6.12 -4.36
N GLY A 82 -16.72 4.94 -4.62
CA GLY A 82 -18.17 4.73 -4.54
C GLY A 82 -18.75 5.01 -3.15
N GLY A 83 -18.10 4.51 -2.09
CA GLY A 83 -18.47 4.80 -0.71
C GLY A 83 -18.33 6.28 -0.36
N SER A 84 -17.29 6.94 -0.88
CA SER A 84 -17.08 8.38 -0.75
C SER A 84 -18.24 9.21 -1.32
N VAL A 85 -18.70 8.86 -2.51
CA VAL A 85 -19.86 9.50 -3.16
C VAL A 85 -21.15 9.24 -2.39
N GLY A 86 -21.36 8.01 -1.92
CA GLY A 86 -22.52 7.65 -1.10
C GLY A 86 -22.59 8.44 0.21
N GLY A 87 -21.46 8.55 0.91
CA GLY A 87 -21.35 9.29 2.17
C GLY A 87 -21.69 10.76 2.01
N ILE A 88 -21.15 11.42 1.00
CA ILE A 88 -21.38 12.87 0.79
C ILE A 88 -22.79 13.17 0.35
N ASN A 89 -23.40 12.32 -0.49
CA ASN A 89 -24.80 12.49 -0.85
C ASN A 89 -25.70 12.34 0.38
N SER A 90 -25.40 11.38 1.27
CA SER A 90 -26.12 11.21 2.54
C SER A 90 -25.97 12.43 3.45
N ALA A 91 -24.73 12.89 3.72
CA ALA A 91 -24.45 14.10 4.51
C ALA A 91 -25.13 15.35 3.93
N THR A 92 -25.09 15.51 2.60
CA THR A 92 -25.67 16.67 1.92
C THR A 92 -27.18 16.65 2.02
N ASN A 93 -27.82 15.50 1.83
CA ASN A 93 -29.26 15.35 1.99
C ASN A 93 -29.69 15.62 3.44
N GLN A 94 -28.92 15.13 4.42
CA GLN A 94 -29.18 15.39 5.82
C GLN A 94 -29.04 16.89 6.15
N ALA A 95 -27.93 17.52 5.77
CA ALA A 95 -27.70 18.95 5.96
C ALA A 95 -28.78 19.79 5.28
N GLN A 96 -29.16 19.43 4.05
CA GLN A 96 -30.21 20.12 3.31
C GLN A 96 -31.59 19.90 3.95
N SER A 97 -31.87 18.74 4.55
CA SER A 97 -33.12 18.50 5.26
C SER A 97 -33.26 19.41 6.49
N HIS A 98 -32.19 19.61 7.26
CA HIS A 98 -32.19 20.55 8.39
C HIS A 98 -32.44 21.99 7.93
N VAL A 99 -31.78 22.41 6.84
CA VAL A 99 -32.00 23.72 6.22
C VAL A 99 -33.45 23.86 5.72
N ASN A 100 -33.98 22.85 5.03
CA ASN A 100 -35.33 22.87 4.48
C ASN A 100 -36.39 22.94 5.59
N VAL A 101 -36.20 22.23 6.71
CA VAL A 101 -37.10 22.30 7.86
C VAL A 101 -37.10 23.69 8.48
N GLN A 102 -35.92 24.30 8.65
CA GLN A 102 -35.82 25.67 9.18
C GLN A 102 -36.45 26.69 8.23
N GLN A 103 -36.18 26.59 6.93
CA GLN A 103 -36.79 27.45 5.92
C GLN A 103 -38.32 27.26 5.83
N SER A 104 -38.80 26.04 5.95
CA SER A 104 -40.24 25.72 5.98
C SER A 104 -40.93 26.36 7.19
N LYS A 105 -40.29 26.35 8.37
CA LYS A 105 -40.80 27.06 9.55
C LYS A 105 -40.91 28.56 9.29
N ILE A 106 -39.86 29.19 8.77
CA ILE A 106 -39.87 30.63 8.41
C ILE A 106 -41.00 30.92 7.42
N ASN A 107 -41.16 30.08 6.39
CA ASN A 107 -42.21 30.23 5.40
C ASN A 107 -43.62 30.07 6.00
N SER A 108 -43.80 29.17 6.96
CA SER A 108 -45.05 29.00 7.71
C SER A 108 -45.40 30.24 8.53
N TYR A 109 -44.44 30.83 9.25
CA TYR A 109 -44.66 32.11 9.96
C TYR A 109 -45.01 33.23 8.98
N ASN A 110 -44.31 33.34 7.86
CA ASN A 110 -44.59 34.34 6.83
C ASN A 110 -46.01 34.19 6.25
N MET A 111 -46.48 32.96 6.03
CA MET A 111 -47.85 32.70 5.60
C MET A 111 -48.89 33.11 6.65
N GLN A 112 -48.64 32.83 7.93
CA GLN A 112 -49.53 33.22 9.02
C GLN A 112 -49.61 34.75 9.17
N ILE A 113 -48.47 35.43 9.11
CA ILE A 113 -48.38 36.89 9.12
C ILE A 113 -49.18 37.48 7.93
N ALA A 114 -48.98 36.95 6.72
CA ALA A 114 -49.70 37.41 5.53
C ALA A 114 -51.22 37.17 5.62
N ALA A 115 -51.66 36.06 6.25
CA ALA A 115 -53.07 35.81 6.49
C ALA A 115 -53.68 36.81 7.47
N ILE A 116 -52.95 37.17 8.53
CA ILE A 116 -53.35 38.20 9.49
C ILE A 116 -53.43 39.58 8.81
N ASP A 117 -52.45 39.93 7.97
CA ASP A 117 -52.47 41.19 7.21
C ASP A 117 -53.70 41.30 6.30
N ASN A 118 -54.04 40.23 5.59
CA ASN A 118 -55.25 40.17 4.78
C ASN A 118 -56.52 40.31 5.64
N GLN A 119 -56.55 39.71 6.82
CA GLN A 119 -57.69 39.83 7.73
C GLN A 119 -57.85 41.26 8.26
N ILE A 120 -56.74 41.92 8.64
CA ILE A 120 -56.75 43.32 9.07
C ILE A 120 -57.20 44.24 7.92
N ALA A 121 -56.77 43.98 6.69
CA ALA A 121 -57.17 44.74 5.51
C ALA A 121 -58.69 44.62 5.26
N LEU A 122 -59.23 43.41 5.28
CA LEU A 122 -60.68 43.17 5.14
C LEU A 122 -61.48 43.82 6.27
N ASN A 123 -60.97 43.76 7.50
CA ASN A 123 -61.57 44.42 8.66
C ASN A 123 -61.58 45.94 8.51
N ASN A 124 -60.50 46.53 8.01
CA ASN A 124 -60.42 47.98 7.76
C ASN A 124 -61.40 48.41 6.64
N GLU A 125 -61.52 47.64 5.56
CA GLU A 125 -62.51 47.90 4.51
C GLU A 125 -63.95 47.81 5.07
N ALA A 126 -64.22 46.82 5.93
CA ALA A 126 -65.51 46.70 6.59
C ALA A 126 -65.79 47.90 7.51
N ALA A 127 -64.81 48.32 8.31
CA ALA A 127 -64.91 49.49 9.19
C ALA A 127 -65.21 50.76 8.38
N GLU A 128 -64.57 50.94 7.22
CA GLU A 128 -64.83 52.08 6.32
C GLU A 128 -66.30 52.07 5.83
N LYS A 129 -66.83 50.92 5.42
CA LYS A 129 -68.24 50.79 5.04
C LYS A 129 -69.19 51.11 6.21
N TYR A 130 -68.85 50.71 7.44
CA TYR A 130 -69.65 51.07 8.63
C TYR A 130 -69.67 52.57 8.89
N ILE A 131 -68.53 53.25 8.71
CA ILE A 131 -68.41 54.71 8.83
C ILE A 131 -69.27 55.40 7.75
N GLN A 132 -69.19 54.95 6.50
CA GLN A 132 -69.98 55.50 5.39
C GLN A 132 -71.49 55.34 5.59
N MET A 133 -71.93 54.26 6.25
CA MET A 133 -73.34 54.01 6.56
C MET A 133 -73.86 54.78 7.80
N GLU A 134 -73.04 55.64 8.42
CA GLU A 134 -73.34 56.34 9.70
C GLU A 134 -73.80 55.41 10.83
N ARG A 135 -73.50 54.11 10.72
CA ARG A 135 -73.88 53.12 11.74
C ARG A 135 -72.87 53.16 12.87
N ILE A 136 -73.33 53.70 14.00
CA ILE A 136 -72.83 53.63 15.39
C ILE A 136 -71.35 53.22 15.58
N ALA A 137 -70.61 54.10 16.24
CA ALA A 137 -69.25 53.91 16.78
C ALA A 137 -68.99 52.54 17.47
N THR A 138 -70.03 51.87 17.99
CA THR A 138 -69.92 50.55 18.63
C THR A 138 -69.48 49.44 17.68
N GLY A 139 -69.87 49.48 16.40
CA GLY A 139 -69.44 48.49 15.40
C GLY A 139 -67.96 48.65 15.02
N VAL A 140 -67.55 49.90 14.78
CA VAL A 140 -66.17 50.27 14.43
C VAL A 140 -65.22 50.01 15.60
N THR A 141 -65.62 50.34 16.84
CA THR A 141 -64.78 50.08 18.03
C THR A 141 -64.56 48.58 18.29
N ARG A 142 -65.53 47.71 17.96
CA ARG A 142 -65.32 46.26 18.00
C ARG A 142 -64.25 45.82 16.99
N ILE A 143 -64.37 46.28 15.74
CA ILE A 143 -63.41 45.95 14.68
C ILE A 143 -62.00 46.46 15.03
N GLN A 144 -61.89 47.67 15.57
CA GLN A 144 -60.61 48.22 16.04
C GLN A 144 -59.97 47.33 17.12
N ARG A 145 -60.74 46.91 18.13
CA ARG A 145 -60.23 45.98 19.17
C ARG A 145 -59.80 44.62 18.60
N GLU A 146 -60.50 44.11 17.59
CA GLU A 146 -60.11 42.86 16.91
C GLU A 146 -58.81 43.06 16.11
N ASN A 147 -58.66 44.19 15.41
CA ASN A 147 -57.43 44.53 14.70
C ASN A 147 -56.23 44.73 15.66
N ASP A 148 -56.44 45.34 16.82
CA ASP A 148 -55.37 45.50 17.82
C ASP A 148 -54.87 44.13 18.31
N LYS A 149 -55.78 43.17 18.52
CA LYS A 149 -55.40 41.78 18.87
C LYS A 149 -54.66 41.09 17.74
N LEU A 150 -55.12 41.23 16.50
CA LEU A 150 -54.46 40.66 15.32
C LEU A 150 -53.04 41.23 15.14
N ARG A 151 -52.87 42.54 15.39
CA ARG A 151 -51.54 43.18 15.36
C ARG A 151 -50.63 42.67 16.46
N GLN A 152 -51.16 42.43 17.66
CA GLN A 152 -50.37 41.82 18.74
C GLN A 152 -49.89 40.42 18.33
N GLN A 153 -50.78 39.59 17.78
CA GLN A 153 -50.43 38.24 17.29
C GLN A 153 -49.39 38.29 16.17
N GLN A 154 -49.49 39.28 15.27
CA GLN A 154 -48.50 39.49 14.22
C GLN A 154 -47.12 39.80 14.80
N LEU A 155 -47.04 40.69 15.80
CA LEU A 155 -45.78 41.04 16.46
C LEU A 155 -45.18 39.83 17.17
N ASP A 156 -46.00 39.02 17.84
CA ASP A 156 -45.55 37.81 18.52
C ASP A 156 -44.99 36.77 17.51
N LEU A 157 -45.69 36.53 16.39
CA LEU A 157 -45.22 35.65 15.31
C LEU A 157 -43.95 36.16 14.62
N ALA A 158 -43.83 37.48 14.43
CA ALA A 158 -42.63 38.09 13.86
C ALA A 158 -41.44 37.95 14.81
N ALA A 159 -41.65 38.15 16.11
CA ALA A 159 -40.62 37.94 17.12
C ALA A 159 -40.18 36.47 17.18
N GLU A 160 -41.12 35.52 17.06
CA GLU A 160 -40.80 34.09 17.01
C GLU A 160 -40.01 33.72 15.75
N ARG A 161 -40.41 34.24 14.58
CA ARG A 161 -39.66 34.08 13.32
C ARG A 161 -38.24 34.62 13.45
N ASP A 162 -38.08 35.83 14.00
CA ASP A 162 -36.79 36.50 14.12
C ASP A 162 -35.89 35.86 15.19
N SER A 163 -36.48 35.07 16.10
CA SER A 163 -35.74 34.25 17.06
C SER A 163 -35.13 32.99 16.46
N LEU A 164 -35.57 32.58 15.25
CA LEU A 164 -35.01 31.42 14.57
C LEU A 164 -33.60 31.75 14.06
N PRO A 165 -32.65 30.79 14.16
CA PRO A 165 -31.29 31.02 13.68
C PRO A 165 -31.32 31.30 12.17
N VAL A 166 -30.62 32.36 11.74
CA VAL A 166 -30.45 32.68 10.32
C VAL A 166 -29.72 31.52 9.66
N VAL A 167 -30.39 30.87 8.72
CA VAL A 167 -29.81 29.80 7.91
C VAL A 167 -28.70 30.38 7.05
N SER A 168 -27.46 30.30 7.54
CA SER A 168 -26.30 30.58 6.70
C SER A 168 -26.12 29.37 5.78
N GLN A 169 -26.35 29.54 4.48
CA GLN A 169 -25.82 28.60 3.49
C GLN A 169 -24.32 28.51 3.75
N GLY A 170 -23.85 27.33 4.18
CA GLY A 170 -22.45 27.14 4.55
C GLY A 170 -21.53 27.59 3.41
N SER A 171 -20.46 28.32 3.74
CA SER A 171 -19.50 28.88 2.76
C SER A 171 -18.99 27.84 1.75
N VAL A 172 -18.97 26.56 2.11
CA VAL A 172 -18.58 25.45 1.25
C VAL A 172 -19.62 25.16 0.16
N ILE A 173 -20.92 25.25 0.49
CA ILE A 173 -22.01 25.05 -0.49
C ILE A 173 -21.97 26.16 -1.54
N GLY A 174 -21.73 27.41 -1.12
CA GLY A 174 -21.58 28.54 -2.05
C GLY A 174 -20.34 28.41 -2.96
N LEU A 175 -19.25 27.83 -2.46
CA LEU A 175 -18.06 27.52 -3.27
C LEU A 175 -18.34 26.43 -4.30
N ILE A 176 -19.04 25.35 -3.92
CA ILE A 176 -19.45 24.29 -4.86
C ILE A 176 -20.39 24.85 -5.91
N ASP A 177 -21.35 25.71 -5.53
CA ASP A 177 -22.26 26.36 -6.47
C ASP A 177 -21.53 27.29 -7.45
N SER A 178 -20.50 28.00 -6.99
CA SER A 178 -19.65 28.85 -7.83
C SER A 178 -18.81 28.02 -8.80
N LEU A 179 -18.27 26.88 -8.35
CA LEU A 179 -17.53 25.93 -9.19
C LEU A 179 -18.45 25.33 -10.26
N ALA A 180 -19.65 24.92 -9.86
CA ALA A 180 -20.68 24.36 -10.73
C ALA A 180 -21.06 25.34 -11.86
N LYS A 181 -21.32 26.60 -11.50
CA LYS A 181 -21.58 27.68 -12.46
C LYS A 181 -20.40 27.92 -13.40
N SER A 182 -19.17 27.89 -12.90
CA SER A 182 -17.95 28.05 -13.72
C SER A 182 -17.79 26.92 -14.74
N MET A 183 -18.10 25.68 -14.33
CA MET A 183 -18.00 24.49 -15.18
C MET A 183 -19.23 24.25 -16.06
N ASN A 184 -20.30 25.03 -15.89
CA ASN A 184 -21.60 24.85 -16.56
C ASN A 184 -22.19 23.45 -16.32
N VAL A 185 -22.14 23.01 -15.07
CA VAL A 185 -22.57 21.68 -14.61
C VAL A 185 -23.44 21.86 -13.36
N GLU A 186 -24.31 20.91 -13.05
CA GLU A 186 -25.14 20.93 -11.85
C GLU A 186 -24.31 20.86 -10.56
N THR A 187 -24.77 21.52 -9.49
CA THR A 187 -24.07 21.61 -8.20
C THR A 187 -23.79 20.22 -7.59
N GLN A 188 -24.70 19.26 -7.75
CA GLN A 188 -24.51 17.87 -7.33
C GLN A 188 -23.40 17.17 -8.12
N THR A 189 -23.34 17.38 -9.44
CA THR A 189 -22.30 16.80 -10.28
C THR A 189 -20.94 17.45 -10.02
N ALA A 190 -20.89 18.75 -9.78
CA ALA A 190 -19.65 19.45 -9.39
C ALA A 190 -19.13 18.97 -8.03
N GLN A 191 -20.02 18.75 -7.05
CA GLN A 191 -19.69 18.16 -5.76
C GLN A 191 -19.13 16.75 -5.92
N LEU A 192 -19.82 15.88 -6.68
CA LEU A 192 -19.35 14.53 -6.97
C LEU A 192 -17.98 14.55 -7.66
N GLY A 193 -17.80 15.41 -8.66
CA GLY A 193 -16.53 15.58 -9.38
C GLY A 193 -15.38 16.01 -8.48
N LEU A 194 -15.61 17.00 -7.60
CA LEU A 194 -14.61 17.47 -6.65
C LEU A 194 -14.18 16.37 -5.67
N VAL A 195 -15.13 15.58 -5.20
CA VAL A 195 -14.88 14.48 -4.26
C VAL A 195 -14.12 13.36 -4.93
N VAL A 196 -14.57 12.91 -6.10
CA VAL A 196 -13.87 11.88 -6.87
C VAL A 196 -12.44 12.34 -7.18
N PHE A 197 -12.27 13.60 -7.58
CA PHE A 197 -10.96 14.18 -7.83
C PHE A 197 -10.07 14.17 -6.57
N LEU A 198 -10.60 14.60 -5.42
CA LEU A 198 -9.86 14.62 -4.16
C LEU A 198 -9.50 13.20 -3.68
N SER A 199 -10.44 12.24 -3.77
CA SER A 199 -10.21 10.84 -3.41
C SER A 199 -9.10 10.22 -4.28
N VAL A 200 -9.15 10.44 -5.60
CA VAL A 200 -8.11 9.93 -6.52
C VAL A 200 -6.76 10.60 -6.24
N LEU A 201 -6.75 11.90 -5.96
CA LEU A 201 -5.53 12.64 -5.66
C LEU A 201 -4.87 12.18 -4.35
N LEU A 202 -5.66 11.93 -3.30
CA LEU A 202 -5.18 11.37 -2.04
C LEU A 202 -4.65 9.94 -2.23
N ASP A 203 -5.40 9.09 -2.94
CA ASP A 203 -4.97 7.73 -3.26
C ASP A 203 -3.67 7.72 -4.07
N PHE A 204 -3.51 8.65 -5.01
CA PHE A 204 -2.30 8.81 -5.81
C PHE A 204 -1.09 9.17 -4.94
N PHE A 205 -1.22 10.15 -4.04
CA PHE A 205 -0.12 10.50 -3.13
C PHE A 205 0.26 9.35 -2.21
N ALA A 206 -0.72 8.68 -1.61
CA ALA A 206 -0.45 7.56 -0.72
C ALA A 206 0.17 6.37 -1.48
N ALA A 207 -0.31 6.04 -2.67
CA ALA A 207 0.29 5.02 -3.54
C ALA A 207 1.72 5.40 -3.97
N PHE A 208 1.96 6.67 -4.32
CA PHE A 208 3.29 7.17 -4.66
C PHE A 208 4.29 6.99 -3.50
N PHE A 209 3.91 7.40 -2.29
CA PHE A 209 4.77 7.28 -1.11
C PHE A 209 4.99 5.82 -0.67
N VAL A 210 3.96 4.96 -0.76
CA VAL A 210 4.10 3.51 -0.52
C VAL A 210 5.04 2.88 -1.54
N GLY A 211 4.93 3.29 -2.81
CA GLY A 211 5.85 2.88 -3.87
C GLY A 211 7.29 3.28 -3.57
N LEU A 212 7.52 4.54 -3.17
CA LEU A 212 8.85 5.03 -2.78
C LEU A 212 9.47 4.23 -1.64
N ILE A 213 8.71 3.91 -0.59
CA ILE A 213 9.19 3.06 0.51
C ILE A 213 9.53 1.65 0.00
N GLY A 214 8.69 1.09 -0.87
CA GLY A 214 8.94 -0.22 -1.47
C GLY A 214 10.24 -0.24 -2.27
N GLU A 215 10.51 0.81 -3.05
CA GLU A 215 11.76 0.95 -3.80
C GLU A 215 12.98 1.15 -2.89
N GLU A 216 12.87 1.94 -1.82
CA GLU A 216 13.94 2.14 -0.85
C GLU A 216 14.31 0.83 -0.14
N LEU A 217 13.31 0.07 0.31
CA LEU A 217 13.52 -1.25 0.92
C LEU A 217 14.17 -2.22 -0.07
N ARG A 218 13.76 -2.18 -1.34
CA ARG A 218 14.37 -2.96 -2.43
C ARG A 218 15.83 -2.57 -2.63
N PHE A 219 16.12 -1.27 -2.75
CA PHE A 219 17.47 -0.76 -2.91
C PHE A 219 18.35 -1.16 -1.72
N ARG A 220 17.87 -1.00 -0.48
CA ARG A 220 18.63 -1.34 0.72
C ARG A 220 18.91 -2.83 0.84
N ASN A 221 17.93 -3.68 0.51
CA ASN A 221 18.12 -5.14 0.51
C ASN A 221 19.06 -5.59 -0.61
N GLN A 222 18.95 -4.98 -1.79
CA GLN A 222 19.84 -5.25 -2.92
C GLN A 222 21.27 -4.78 -2.62
N PHE A 223 21.44 -3.60 -2.02
CA PHE A 223 22.74 -3.04 -1.60
C PHE A 223 23.39 -3.85 -0.48
N ARG A 224 22.61 -4.38 0.49
CA ARG A 224 23.13 -5.29 1.51
C ARG A 224 23.55 -6.65 0.96
N ARG A 225 22.80 -7.18 -0.03
CA ARG A 225 23.13 -8.48 -0.66
C ARG A 225 24.31 -8.37 -1.61
N MET A 226 24.38 -7.25 -2.31
CA MET A 226 25.44 -6.91 -3.23
C MET A 226 26.42 -6.05 -2.45
N HIS A 227 27.15 -6.64 -1.47
CA HIS A 227 28.25 -5.97 -0.77
C HIS A 227 29.08 -5.22 -1.82
N PRO A 228 28.97 -3.88 -1.93
CA PRO A 228 29.83 -3.18 -2.84
C PRO A 228 31.22 -3.38 -2.28
N PHE A 229 32.18 -3.76 -3.12
CA PHE A 229 33.61 -3.67 -2.79
C PHE A 229 33.94 -2.18 -2.62
N THR A 230 33.47 -1.57 -1.54
CA THR A 230 33.87 -0.24 -1.10
C THR A 230 35.22 -0.36 -0.42
N ILE A 231 36.05 0.67 -0.58
CA ILE A 231 37.44 0.73 -0.11
C ILE A 231 37.57 0.43 1.40
N ASP A 232 36.51 0.61 2.21
CA ASP A 232 36.44 0.18 3.62
C ASP A 232 36.43 -1.34 3.86
N ALA A 233 36.28 -2.17 2.82
CA ALA A 233 36.52 -3.61 2.95
C ALA A 233 38.00 -3.95 3.16
N TYR A 234 38.92 -2.99 3.05
CA TYR A 234 40.34 -3.14 3.39
C TYR A 234 40.65 -2.97 4.89
N THR A 235 39.74 -2.39 5.69
CA THR A 235 39.99 -2.12 7.12
C THR A 235 39.43 -3.20 8.05
N THR A 236 38.66 -4.16 7.53
CA THR A 236 38.32 -5.37 8.30
C THR A 236 39.40 -6.39 8.04
N GLU A 237 40.31 -6.53 9.01
CA GLU A 237 41.44 -7.47 9.08
C GLU A 237 41.66 -8.27 7.79
N ALA A 238 42.56 -7.77 6.94
CA ALA A 238 43.12 -8.53 5.85
C ALA A 238 43.65 -9.86 6.42
N LYS A 239 42.87 -10.93 6.28
CA LYS A 239 43.41 -12.28 6.37
C LYS A 239 44.53 -12.30 5.34
N GLN A 240 45.76 -12.36 5.85
CA GLN A 240 46.96 -12.25 5.04
C GLN A 240 46.81 -13.20 3.85
N PRO A 241 47.06 -12.74 2.61
CA PRO A 241 46.99 -13.63 1.47
C PRO A 241 47.98 -14.76 1.74
N GLU A 242 47.48 -15.99 1.87
CA GLU A 242 48.33 -17.17 1.84
C GLU A 242 49.10 -17.12 0.51
N LEU A 243 50.39 -16.85 0.62
CA LEU A 243 51.32 -16.90 -0.49
C LEU A 243 51.21 -18.29 -1.11
N LEU A 244 50.94 -18.32 -2.42
CA LEU A 244 51.04 -19.53 -3.23
C LEU A 244 52.48 -20.05 -3.15
N THR A 245 52.76 -20.98 -2.26
CA THR A 245 54.02 -21.72 -2.17
C THR A 245 54.10 -22.74 -3.31
N HIS A 246 54.27 -22.24 -4.53
CA HIS A 246 54.78 -23.02 -5.66
C HIS A 246 56.26 -22.70 -5.87
N THR A 247 57.11 -23.03 -4.91
CA THR A 247 58.53 -23.29 -5.23
C THR A 247 59.15 -24.19 -4.16
N SER A 248 59.70 -25.30 -4.65
CA SER A 248 60.42 -26.33 -3.93
C SER A 248 61.50 -25.76 -3.00
N SER A 249 61.45 -26.16 -1.73
CA SER A 249 62.55 -26.06 -0.79
C SER A 249 63.65 -27.03 -1.22
N GLN A 250 64.70 -26.52 -1.86
CA GLN A 250 66.00 -27.21 -1.88
C GLN A 250 66.70 -27.00 -0.54
N PRO A 251 67.26 -28.05 0.10
CA PRO A 251 68.16 -27.86 1.23
C PRO A 251 69.56 -27.50 0.73
N THR A 252 70.07 -26.37 1.21
CA THR A 252 71.47 -25.95 1.13
C THR A 252 72.38 -26.85 1.96
N THR A 253 73.40 -27.46 1.34
CA THR A 253 74.63 -27.90 2.04
C THR A 253 75.84 -27.89 1.11
N HIS A 254 76.80 -27.00 1.41
CA HIS A 254 78.25 -27.00 1.14
C HIS A 254 78.81 -27.27 -0.27
N TYR A 255 79.43 -26.22 -0.82
CA TYR A 255 80.39 -26.26 -1.92
C TYR A 255 81.76 -26.70 -1.40
N GLU A 256 82.19 -27.91 -1.72
CA GLU A 256 83.60 -28.25 -1.82
C GLU A 256 83.85 -28.95 -3.17
N THR A 257 84.83 -28.38 -3.87
CA THR A 257 85.36 -28.76 -5.17
C THR A 257 85.82 -30.21 -5.20
N HIS A 258 85.28 -31.02 -6.12
CA HIS A 258 86.02 -32.14 -6.68
C HIS A 258 85.57 -32.43 -8.12
N VAL A 259 86.57 -32.72 -8.95
CA VAL A 259 86.58 -32.90 -10.41
C VAL A 259 86.32 -34.38 -10.75
N GLU A 260 85.93 -34.64 -12.01
CA GLU A 260 85.80 -35.95 -12.69
C GLU A 260 84.48 -36.70 -12.39
N ASP A 261 83.80 -37.41 -13.30
CA ASP A 261 84.14 -37.99 -14.60
C ASP A 261 82.84 -38.27 -15.38
N VAL A 262 82.97 -38.49 -16.69
CA VAL A 262 81.94 -38.76 -17.69
C VAL A 262 81.37 -40.18 -17.54
N THR A 263 80.04 -40.34 -17.49
CA THR A 263 79.35 -41.52 -18.06
C THR A 263 77.84 -41.25 -18.23
N PRO A 264 77.23 -41.57 -19.40
CA PRO A 264 75.81 -41.37 -19.66
C PRO A 264 74.99 -42.65 -19.40
N GLU A 265 73.86 -42.55 -18.72
CA GLU A 265 72.88 -43.64 -18.56
C GLU A 265 71.48 -43.08 -18.20
N PRO A 266 70.38 -43.82 -18.39
CA PRO A 266 69.57 -43.81 -19.61
C PRO A 266 68.13 -43.30 -19.39
N GLU A 267 67.40 -43.12 -20.50
CA GLU A 267 65.96 -42.81 -20.53
C GLU A 267 65.13 -43.81 -19.69
N PRO A 268 64.17 -43.36 -18.86
CA PRO A 268 63.26 -44.27 -18.19
C PRO A 268 62.13 -44.74 -19.12
N GLU A 269 62.00 -46.07 -19.19
CA GLU A 269 60.96 -46.84 -19.86
C GLU A 269 59.54 -46.57 -19.29
N PRO A 270 58.47 -46.80 -20.08
CA PRO A 270 57.11 -46.40 -19.75
C PRO A 270 56.46 -47.32 -18.70
N GLU A 271 56.00 -46.75 -17.59
CA GLU A 271 55.25 -47.47 -16.56
C GLU A 271 53.89 -47.96 -17.10
N ALA A 272 53.55 -49.21 -16.77
CA ALA A 272 52.34 -49.91 -17.19
C ALA A 272 51.05 -49.13 -16.82
N PRO A 273 49.97 -49.24 -17.64
CA PRO A 273 48.74 -48.47 -17.40
C PRO A 273 48.09 -48.88 -16.08
N LYS A 274 48.10 -47.95 -15.10
CA LYS A 274 47.41 -48.08 -13.80
C LYS A 274 45.95 -48.49 -14.02
N SER A 275 45.44 -49.41 -13.21
CA SER A 275 44.04 -49.87 -13.29
C SER A 275 43.08 -48.70 -13.02
N LEU A 276 41.90 -48.69 -13.67
CA LEU A 276 40.86 -47.67 -13.45
C LEU A 276 40.47 -47.52 -11.96
N TYR A 277 40.59 -48.61 -11.20
CA TYR A 277 40.38 -48.64 -9.76
C TYR A 277 41.42 -47.79 -9.00
N GLU A 278 42.70 -47.95 -9.32
CA GLU A 278 43.81 -47.23 -8.70
C GLU A 278 43.78 -45.75 -9.10
N GLN A 279 43.44 -45.44 -10.35
CA GLN A 279 43.28 -44.06 -10.81
C GLN A 279 42.13 -43.35 -10.09
N ALA A 280 41.04 -44.06 -9.78
CA ALA A 280 39.93 -43.51 -9.02
C ALA A 280 40.30 -43.25 -7.54
N ILE A 281 41.08 -44.14 -6.93
CA ILE A 281 41.59 -43.97 -5.57
C ILE A 281 42.60 -42.82 -5.50
N ASP A 282 43.56 -42.74 -6.42
CA ASP A 282 44.54 -41.65 -6.50
C ASP A 282 43.82 -40.30 -6.66
N ALA A 283 42.80 -40.22 -7.52
CA ALA A 283 42.04 -38.99 -7.76
C ALA A 283 41.19 -38.55 -6.55
N LEU A 284 40.60 -39.50 -5.81
CA LEU A 284 39.78 -39.21 -4.62
C LEU A 284 40.63 -38.94 -3.38
N SER A 285 41.79 -39.61 -3.24
CA SER A 285 42.74 -39.40 -2.13
C SER A 285 43.53 -38.11 -2.28
N ALA A 286 43.94 -37.73 -3.50
CA ALA A 286 44.60 -36.45 -3.78
C ALA A 286 43.64 -35.26 -3.81
N ASN A 287 42.36 -35.46 -3.47
CA ASN A 287 41.29 -34.46 -3.47
C ASN A 287 41.12 -33.74 -4.82
N GLN A 288 41.50 -34.41 -5.92
CA GLN A 288 41.41 -33.88 -7.28
C GLN A 288 39.97 -33.90 -7.82
N VAL A 289 39.11 -34.76 -7.25
CA VAL A 289 37.71 -34.93 -7.66
C VAL A 289 36.80 -35.03 -6.44
N ASN A 290 35.67 -34.31 -6.46
CA ASN A 290 34.63 -34.46 -5.43
C ASN A 290 34.03 -35.87 -5.46
N CYS A 291 33.77 -36.47 -4.29
CA CYS A 291 33.18 -37.81 -4.13
C CYS A 291 31.70 -37.88 -4.61
N THR A 292 31.51 -37.76 -5.92
CA THR A 292 30.22 -37.86 -6.61
C THR A 292 30.43 -38.62 -7.91
N LYS A 293 29.50 -39.53 -8.24
CA LYS A 293 29.57 -40.35 -9.46
C LYS A 293 29.81 -39.50 -10.71
N ARG A 294 29.08 -38.39 -10.86
CA ARG A 294 29.20 -37.45 -11.99
C ARG A 294 30.58 -36.80 -12.13
N ALA A 295 31.27 -36.52 -11.02
CA ALA A 295 32.60 -35.90 -11.06
C ALA A 295 33.66 -36.93 -11.45
N VAL A 296 33.54 -38.18 -10.97
CA VAL A 296 34.44 -39.29 -11.31
C VAL A 296 34.30 -39.71 -12.77
N THR A 297 33.06 -39.82 -13.30
CA THR A 297 32.80 -40.06 -14.73
C THR A 297 33.48 -39.01 -15.62
N ARG A 298 33.42 -37.73 -15.21
CA ARG A 298 33.99 -36.63 -15.98
C ARG A 298 35.53 -36.63 -15.93
N TYR A 299 36.12 -36.98 -14.79
CA TYR A 299 37.57 -36.98 -14.61
C TYR A 299 38.24 -38.15 -15.31
N LEU A 300 37.71 -39.36 -15.13
CA LEU A 300 38.27 -40.58 -15.73
C LEU A 300 37.84 -40.78 -17.19
N LYS A 301 36.86 -40.01 -17.68
CA LYS A 301 36.25 -40.15 -19.03
C LYS A 301 35.72 -41.58 -19.30
N VAL A 302 35.17 -42.19 -18.27
CA VAL A 302 34.64 -43.56 -18.27
C VAL A 302 33.12 -43.56 -18.36
N SER A 303 32.49 -44.67 -18.79
CA SER A 303 31.04 -44.83 -18.84
C SER A 303 30.39 -44.75 -17.44
N SER A 304 29.10 -44.42 -17.38
CA SER A 304 28.38 -44.34 -16.10
C SER A 304 28.22 -45.71 -15.43
N GLU A 305 28.17 -46.78 -16.21
CA GLU A 305 28.00 -48.16 -15.73
C GLU A 305 29.27 -48.65 -15.01
N GLU A 306 30.44 -48.39 -15.60
CA GLU A 306 31.74 -48.72 -15.00
C GLU A 306 31.99 -47.94 -13.69
N VAL A 307 31.57 -46.67 -13.62
CA VAL A 307 31.66 -45.88 -12.37
C VAL A 307 30.67 -46.39 -11.30
N ASP A 308 29.53 -46.93 -11.70
CA ASP A 308 28.56 -47.53 -10.77
C ASP A 308 29.09 -48.84 -10.17
N GLU A 309 29.77 -49.67 -10.95
CA GLU A 309 30.49 -50.86 -10.44
C GLU A 309 31.63 -50.46 -9.49
N LEU A 310 32.38 -49.42 -9.84
CA LEU A 310 33.51 -48.93 -9.05
C LEU A 310 33.04 -48.37 -7.68
N PHE A 311 31.96 -47.59 -7.66
CA PHE A 311 31.36 -47.12 -6.41
C PHE A 311 30.71 -48.27 -5.60
N SER A 312 30.24 -49.33 -6.25
CA SER A 312 29.73 -50.52 -5.55
C SER A 312 30.86 -51.25 -4.82
N ARG A 313 32.01 -51.44 -5.48
CA ARG A 313 33.23 -51.98 -4.84
C ARG A 313 33.74 -51.09 -3.71
N PHE A 314 33.75 -49.77 -3.88
CA PHE A 314 34.13 -48.84 -2.81
C PHE A 314 33.19 -48.88 -1.60
N MET A 315 31.90 -49.20 -1.80
CA MET A 315 30.97 -49.39 -0.69
C MET A 315 31.18 -50.73 0.02
N GLU A 316 31.50 -51.80 -0.72
CA GLU A 316 31.84 -53.11 -0.14
C GLU A 316 33.13 -53.05 0.69
N GLU A 317 34.13 -52.29 0.22
CA GLU A 317 35.42 -52.09 0.92
C GLU A 317 35.35 -51.01 2.03
N GLY A 318 34.21 -50.35 2.20
CA GLY A 318 33.99 -49.34 3.26
C GLY A 318 34.70 -48.00 3.02
N ILE A 319 35.26 -47.80 1.83
CA ILE A 319 36.01 -46.59 1.43
C ILE A 319 35.04 -45.42 1.16
N VAL A 320 33.83 -45.73 0.70
CA VAL A 320 32.76 -44.75 0.44
C VAL A 320 31.48 -45.16 1.16
N SER A 321 30.81 -44.23 1.84
CA SER A 321 29.49 -44.48 2.41
C SER A 321 28.42 -43.59 1.79
N LYS A 322 27.17 -44.09 1.78
CA LYS A 322 26.00 -43.39 1.26
C LYS A 322 25.18 -42.80 2.41
N LYS A 323 25.05 -41.47 2.45
CA LYS A 323 24.19 -40.77 3.42
C LYS A 323 22.70 -40.97 3.10
N PRO A 324 21.79 -40.75 4.08
CA PRO A 324 20.34 -40.80 3.86
C PRO A 324 19.84 -39.90 2.72
N ASN A 325 20.53 -38.80 2.42
CA ASN A 325 20.22 -37.88 1.32
C ASN A 325 20.81 -38.31 -0.04
N ASN A 326 21.15 -39.59 -0.23
CA ASN A 326 21.77 -40.14 -1.46
C ASN A 326 23.14 -39.54 -1.86
N HIS A 327 23.80 -38.80 -0.96
CA HIS A 327 25.16 -38.29 -1.18
C HIS A 327 26.22 -39.31 -0.76
N TYR A 328 27.28 -39.44 -1.57
CA TYR A 328 28.44 -40.27 -1.26
C TYR A 328 29.46 -39.47 -0.45
N GLN A 329 30.00 -40.08 0.59
CA GLN A 329 31.09 -39.53 1.40
C GLN A 329 32.30 -40.46 1.30
N TRP A 330 33.44 -39.88 0.94
CA TRP A 330 34.75 -40.54 0.95
C TRP A 330 35.28 -40.61 2.39
N HIS A 331 35.65 -41.80 2.84
CA HIS A 331 36.24 -42.03 4.17
C HIS A 331 37.74 -42.33 4.12
N GLY A 332 38.33 -42.39 2.92
CA GLY A 332 39.72 -42.77 2.71
C GLY A 332 39.91 -44.28 2.63
N VAL A 333 41.05 -44.70 2.10
CA VAL A 333 41.45 -46.11 2.13
C VAL A 333 41.90 -46.42 3.55
N ALA A 334 41.17 -47.27 4.27
CA ALA A 334 41.66 -47.79 5.54
C ALA A 334 42.88 -48.66 5.23
N ALA A 335 44.08 -48.18 5.58
CA ALA A 335 45.29 -48.98 5.51
C ALA A 335 45.06 -50.23 6.35
N LYS A 336 45.11 -51.40 5.71
CA LYS A 336 45.04 -52.70 6.38
C LYS A 336 46.43 -53.18 6.71
#